data_AF-A0A953NFH2-F1
#
_entry.id   AF-A0A953NFH2-F1
#
_cell.length_a   1.000
_cell.length_b   1.000
_cell.length_c   1.000
_cell.angle_alpha   90.00
_cell.angle_beta   90.00
_cell.angle_gamma   90.00
#
_symmetry.space_group_name_H-M   'P 1'
#
loop_
_entity.id
_entity.type
_entity.pdbx_description
1 polymer ?
#
loop_
_entity_poly.entity_id
_entity_poly.type
_entity_poly.pdbx_seq_one_letter_code
_entity_poly.pdbx_strand_id
1 'polypeptide(L)'
;MIQLVETGSTKDKRYSYDNISFEDSVNKIKNFKMTAQTFNNLIVGKSDDEIRSIVAENYGINDLNSDELNKIKSNKINEVISARLRVGFTTGGHTGEDVYLGIYAPFGVEKLKGVVDNTEVNRYMQRILLGEEKLNTLTGELFVEGQSAFEAKGATVNIIIPKVQDPKDATKEIDDVKNAYVIVTKGSDVLKLYLYTNKYELNGNIVEIESVMPFVSGKFYIPNKIVDLIK
;
A
#
# COMPACT_ATOMS: atom_id res chain seq x y z
N MET A 1 19.42 -0.53 -2.72
CA MET A 1 20.68 -0.14 -2.05
C MET A 1 20.31 1.03 -1.15
N ILE A 2 20.68 1.10 0.14
CA ILE A 2 20.49 2.36 0.89
C ILE A 2 21.51 3.32 0.30
N GLN A 3 21.07 4.15 -0.64
CA GLN A 3 21.89 5.22 -1.17
C GLN A 3 22.01 6.25 -0.05
N LEU A 4 23.18 6.29 0.60
CA LEU A 4 23.54 7.39 1.49
C LEU A 4 23.78 8.61 0.60
N VAL A 5 22.70 9.30 0.22
CA VAL A 5 22.77 10.55 -0.52
C VAL A 5 22.94 11.69 0.48
N GLU A 6 23.93 12.53 0.23
CA GLU A 6 24.14 13.78 0.95
C GLU A 6 23.03 14.78 0.58
N THR A 7 21.84 14.62 1.16
CA THR A 7 20.75 15.61 1.05
C THR A 7 20.45 16.25 2.40
N GLY A 8 21.50 16.76 3.00
CA GLY A 8 21.37 17.57 4.20
C GLY A 8 22.74 17.92 4.72
N SER A 9 23.23 19.11 4.37
CA SER A 9 24.16 19.83 5.25
C SER A 9 23.48 19.89 6.61
N THR A 10 23.80 18.96 7.51
CA THR A 10 23.54 19.18 8.92
C THR A 10 24.39 20.40 9.28
N LYS A 11 23.77 21.58 9.39
CA LYS A 11 24.44 22.80 9.88
C LYS A 11 25.07 22.57 11.27
N ASP A 12 24.65 21.50 11.93
CA ASP A 12 25.24 20.97 13.14
C ASP A 12 26.54 20.19 12.84
N LYS A 13 27.68 20.83 13.11
CA LYS A 13 29.03 20.27 12.92
C LYS A 13 29.30 19.02 13.78
N ARG A 14 28.43 18.66 14.74
CA ARG A 14 28.55 17.44 15.55
C ARG A 14 28.36 16.15 14.74
N TYR A 15 27.69 16.22 13.59
CA TYR A 15 27.26 15.04 12.84
C TYR A 15 27.90 14.96 11.43
N SER A 16 29.20 15.23 11.31
CA SER A 16 29.94 15.06 10.03
C SER A 16 30.01 13.60 9.59
N TYR A 17 29.82 13.35 8.28
CA TYR A 17 29.85 12.03 7.66
C TYR A 17 31.27 11.44 7.57
N ASP A 18 32.30 12.29 7.49
CA ASP A 18 33.69 11.88 7.22
C ASP A 18 34.31 10.95 8.27
N ASN A 19 33.68 10.83 9.45
CA ASN A 19 34.15 10.02 10.57
C ASN A 19 33.07 9.08 11.12
N ILE A 20 32.14 8.60 10.28
CA ILE A 20 31.10 7.65 10.73
C ILE A 20 31.62 6.22 10.79
N SER A 21 31.45 5.56 11.94
CA SER A 21 31.66 4.12 12.06
C SER A 21 30.36 3.33 11.83
N PHE A 22 30.47 2.04 11.55
CA PHE A 22 29.32 1.12 11.54
C PHE A 22 28.59 1.09 12.88
N GLU A 23 29.35 1.24 13.97
CA GLU A 23 28.83 1.27 15.33
C GLU A 23 28.05 2.56 15.61
N ASP A 24 28.46 3.67 14.99
CA ASP A 24 27.80 4.97 15.09
C ASP A 24 26.46 5.07 14.37
N SER A 25 26.13 4.08 13.53
CA SER A 25 24.93 4.05 12.71
C SER A 25 24.09 2.79 13.00
N VAL A 26 24.39 1.68 12.32
CA VAL A 26 23.56 0.48 12.27
C VAL A 26 23.37 -0.15 13.65
N ASN A 27 24.41 -0.17 14.50
CA ASN A 27 24.29 -0.74 15.84
C ASN A 27 23.39 0.09 16.77
N LYS A 28 23.30 1.42 16.60
CA LYS A 28 22.37 2.26 17.37
C LYS A 28 20.91 1.93 17.04
N ILE A 29 20.60 1.73 15.75
CA ILE A 29 19.24 1.43 15.27
C ILE A 29 18.74 0.08 15.77
N LYS A 30 19.63 -0.93 15.86
CA LYS A 30 19.26 -2.29 16.33
C LYS A 30 18.55 -2.31 17.68
N ASN A 31 18.84 -1.33 18.53
CA ASN A 31 18.30 -1.25 19.88
C ASN A 31 17.02 -0.41 19.97
N PHE A 32 16.52 0.12 18.85
CA PHE A 32 15.29 0.90 18.85
C PHE A 32 14.08 -0.02 19.04
N LYS A 33 13.23 0.33 20.01
CA LYS A 33 12.09 -0.49 20.43
C LYS A 33 10.75 0.02 19.93
N MET A 34 10.73 1.22 19.35
CA MET A 34 9.49 1.93 19.03
C MET A 34 9.59 2.66 17.69
N THR A 35 8.49 2.68 16.95
CA THR A 35 8.37 3.49 15.73
C THR A 35 8.04 4.94 16.09
N ALA A 36 8.41 5.87 15.21
CA ALA A 36 8.06 7.28 15.40
C ALA A 36 6.55 7.54 15.47
N GLN A 37 5.74 6.78 14.74
CA GLN A 37 4.29 6.93 14.79
C GLN A 37 3.72 6.55 16.17
N THR A 38 4.11 5.38 16.69
CA THR A 38 3.71 4.94 18.03
C THR A 38 4.19 5.92 19.09
N PHE A 39 5.44 6.37 18.96
CA PHE A 39 6.03 7.33 19.88
C PHE A 39 5.28 8.67 19.89
N ASN A 40 4.99 9.25 18.71
CA ASN A 40 4.27 10.52 18.61
C ASN A 40 2.88 10.46 19.25
N ASN A 41 2.19 9.33 19.15
CA ASN A 41 0.91 9.13 19.83
C ASN A 41 1.09 9.03 21.36
N LEU A 42 2.16 8.38 21.82
CA LEU A 42 2.44 8.16 23.24
C LEU A 42 2.82 9.45 23.98
N ILE A 43 3.50 10.39 23.32
CA ILE A 43 4.00 11.62 23.97
C ILE A 43 2.97 12.74 24.10
N VAL A 44 1.76 12.57 23.56
CA VAL A 44 0.71 13.58 23.67
C VAL A 44 0.39 13.86 25.14
N GLY A 45 0.54 15.13 25.56
CA GLY A 45 0.28 15.57 26.93
C GLY A 45 1.36 15.22 27.96
N LYS A 46 2.50 14.66 27.54
CA LYS A 46 3.62 14.33 28.44
C LYS A 46 4.51 15.53 28.74
N SER A 47 5.10 15.53 29.93
CA SER A 47 6.13 16.48 30.34
C SER A 47 7.47 16.24 29.64
N ASP A 48 8.35 17.24 29.66
CA ASP A 48 9.67 17.16 29.03
C ASP A 48 10.52 16.02 29.62
N ASP A 49 10.44 15.77 30.94
CA ASP A 49 11.17 14.69 31.61
C ASP A 49 10.64 13.29 31.26
N GLU A 50 9.33 13.16 31.11
CA GLU A 50 8.71 11.92 30.62
C GLU A 50 9.13 11.65 29.18
N ILE A 51 9.13 12.66 28.31
CA ILE A 51 9.57 12.53 26.92
C ILE A 51 11.03 12.07 26.88
N ARG A 52 11.91 12.67 27.69
CA ARG A 52 13.33 12.25 27.80
C ARG A 52 13.47 10.81 28.27
N SER A 53 12.70 10.41 29.26
CA SER A 53 12.72 9.04 29.80
C SER A 53 12.28 8.01 28.75
N ILE A 54 11.20 8.30 28.01
CA ILE A 54 10.71 7.45 26.92
C ILE A 54 11.75 7.38 25.80
N VAL A 55 12.40 8.50 25.47
CA VAL A 55 13.43 8.52 24.43
C VAL A 55 14.66 7.70 24.82
N ALA A 56 15.13 7.84 26.07
CA ALA A 56 16.20 7.03 26.62
C ALA A 56 15.87 5.53 26.58
N GLU A 57 14.67 5.16 27.02
CA GLU A 57 14.23 3.77 27.10
C GLU A 57 14.09 3.09 25.72
N ASN A 58 13.56 3.83 24.73
CA ASN A 58 13.15 3.29 23.44
C ASN A 58 14.16 3.50 22.32
N TYR A 59 15.02 4.51 22.42
CA TYR A 59 16.01 4.84 21.40
C TYR A 59 17.44 4.90 21.95
N GLY A 60 17.65 4.72 23.26
CA GLY A 60 18.99 4.75 23.87
C GLY A 60 19.65 6.13 23.87
N ILE A 61 18.87 7.20 23.66
CA ILE A 61 19.38 8.57 23.60
C ILE A 61 19.18 9.23 24.97
N ASN A 62 20.27 9.36 25.73
CA ASN A 62 20.25 9.90 27.10
C ASN A 62 20.65 11.40 27.17
N ASP A 63 21.12 11.97 26.07
CA ASP A 63 21.78 13.28 26.00
C ASP A 63 21.03 14.25 25.06
N LEU A 64 19.70 14.17 25.06
CA LEU A 64 18.86 15.08 24.25
C LEU A 64 19.12 16.54 24.63
N ASN A 65 19.42 17.38 23.64
CA ASN A 65 19.49 18.83 23.85
C ASN A 65 18.12 19.51 23.70
N SER A 66 18.04 20.82 23.98
CA SER A 66 16.78 21.57 23.91
C SER A 66 16.18 21.63 22.51
N ASP A 67 17.01 21.75 21.46
CA ASP A 67 16.53 21.82 20.08
C ASP A 67 15.95 20.48 19.62
N GLU A 68 16.59 19.38 19.99
CA GLU A 68 16.10 18.03 19.73
C GLU A 68 14.78 17.76 20.46
N LEU A 69 14.68 18.17 21.73
CA LEU A 69 13.44 18.05 22.49
C LEU A 69 12.30 18.85 21.84
N ASN A 70 12.56 20.08 21.38
CA ASN A 70 11.56 20.91 20.71
C ASN A 70 11.08 20.28 19.38
N LYS A 71 11.99 19.66 18.61
CA LYS A 71 11.61 18.89 17.41
C LYS A 71 10.73 17.69 17.77
N ILE A 72 11.09 16.95 18.80
CA ILE A 72 10.34 15.78 19.28
C ILE A 72 8.91 16.18 19.68
N LYS A 73 8.75 17.28 20.43
CA LYS A 73 7.44 17.83 20.81
C LYS A 73 6.60 18.28 19.60
N SER A 74 7.25 18.55 18.48
CA SER A 74 6.61 18.88 17.20
C SER A 74 6.43 17.66 16.29
N ASN A 75 6.43 16.44 16.85
CA ASN A 75 6.30 15.15 16.14
C ASN A 75 7.42 14.84 15.12
N LYS A 76 8.59 15.48 15.27
CA LYS A 76 9.75 15.35 14.36
C LYS A 76 10.88 14.51 14.95
N ILE A 77 10.57 13.47 15.73
CA ILE A 77 11.59 12.55 16.26
C ILE A 77 12.42 11.90 15.14
N ASN A 78 11.83 11.64 13.97
CA ASN A 78 12.55 11.15 12.79
C ASN A 78 13.69 12.07 12.38
N GLU A 79 13.53 13.40 12.44
CA GLU A 79 14.61 14.34 12.10
C GLU A 79 15.77 14.26 13.10
N VAL A 80 15.46 14.06 14.40
CA VAL A 80 16.47 13.90 15.46
C VAL A 80 17.24 12.60 15.27
N ILE A 81 16.52 11.50 15.05
CA ILE A 81 17.10 10.18 14.80
C ILE A 81 17.96 10.20 13.53
N SER A 82 17.44 10.70 12.41
CA SER A 82 18.18 10.80 11.15
C SER A 82 19.47 11.60 11.27
N ALA A 83 19.44 12.73 12.00
CA ALA A 83 20.64 13.52 12.25
C ALA A 83 21.68 12.76 13.08
N ARG A 84 21.24 12.06 14.14
CA ARG A 84 22.13 11.27 15.01
C ARG A 84 22.71 10.03 14.32
N LEU A 85 21.96 9.43 13.40
CA LEU A 85 22.39 8.28 12.61
C LEU A 85 23.16 8.65 11.35
N ARG A 86 23.13 9.92 10.96
CA ARG A 86 23.66 10.42 9.68
C ARG A 86 23.06 9.63 8.52
N VAL A 87 21.72 9.59 8.48
CA VAL A 87 20.95 8.99 7.39
C VAL A 87 20.01 10.05 6.83
N GLY A 88 20.10 10.27 5.52
CA GLY A 88 19.25 11.19 4.77
C GLY A 88 18.16 10.47 3.98
N PHE A 89 17.04 11.15 3.76
CA PHE A 89 15.99 10.74 2.84
C PHE A 89 15.74 11.88 1.85
N THR A 90 15.69 11.56 0.56
CA THR A 90 15.49 12.55 -0.51
C THR A 90 14.00 12.80 -0.81
N THR A 91 13.14 11.87 -0.42
CA THR A 91 11.69 11.91 -0.66
C THR A 91 10.93 11.11 0.42
N GLY A 92 9.66 11.47 0.63
CA GLY A 92 8.70 10.65 1.39
C GLY A 92 7.89 9.67 0.51
N GLY A 93 8.15 9.64 -0.80
CA GLY A 93 7.52 8.75 -1.78
C GLY A 93 8.44 7.63 -2.26
N HIS A 94 8.01 6.91 -3.30
CA HIS A 94 8.82 5.87 -3.95
C HIS A 94 9.93 6.48 -4.83
N THR A 95 11.02 5.72 -5.02
CA THR A 95 12.08 6.01 -6.00
C THR A 95 12.00 4.99 -7.14
N GLY A 96 12.53 5.35 -8.32
CA GLY A 96 12.54 4.50 -9.52
C GLY A 96 13.81 3.66 -9.70
N GLU A 97 14.46 3.26 -8.60
CA GLU A 97 15.68 2.46 -8.67
C GLU A 97 15.37 0.98 -8.97
N ASP A 98 16.32 0.30 -9.61
CA ASP A 98 16.30 -1.16 -9.71
C ASP A 98 16.38 -1.80 -8.31
N VAL A 99 15.55 -2.82 -8.07
CA VAL A 99 15.48 -3.53 -6.79
C VAL A 99 16.11 -4.92 -6.88
N TYR A 100 16.67 -5.39 -5.77
CA TYR A 100 17.23 -6.74 -5.69
C TYR A 100 16.12 -7.81 -5.71
N LEU A 101 16.24 -8.76 -6.62
CA LEU A 101 15.39 -9.96 -6.67
C LEU A 101 16.23 -11.20 -6.30
N GLY A 102 15.92 -11.78 -5.14
CA GLY A 102 16.50 -13.05 -4.70
C GLY A 102 15.60 -14.23 -5.06
N ILE A 103 16.14 -15.24 -5.74
CA ILE A 103 15.40 -16.45 -6.12
C ILE A 103 15.99 -17.68 -5.46
N TYR A 104 15.12 -18.41 -4.76
CA TYR A 104 15.41 -19.72 -4.20
C TYR A 104 14.50 -20.76 -4.85
N ALA A 105 15.08 -21.75 -5.52
CA ALA A 105 14.35 -22.80 -6.20
C ALA A 105 15.15 -24.11 -6.17
N PRO A 106 14.46 -25.28 -6.21
CA PRO A 106 15.11 -26.59 -6.26
C PRO A 106 16.16 -26.73 -7.38
N PHE A 107 17.00 -27.76 -7.26
CA PHE A 107 17.92 -28.13 -8.32
C PHE A 107 17.17 -28.48 -9.61
N GLY A 108 17.69 -28.07 -10.76
CA GLY A 108 17.07 -28.31 -12.07
C GLY A 108 15.92 -27.37 -12.44
N VAL A 109 15.43 -26.54 -11.50
CA VAL A 109 14.43 -25.51 -11.81
C VAL A 109 15.13 -24.26 -12.34
N GLU A 110 14.61 -23.73 -13.47
CA GLU A 110 14.99 -22.43 -14.03
C GLU A 110 14.98 -21.36 -12.94
N LYS A 111 15.93 -20.43 -12.95
CA LYS A 111 15.99 -19.30 -12.04
C LYS A 111 16.12 -18.03 -12.87
N LEU A 112 15.27 -17.03 -12.65
CA LEU A 112 15.53 -15.72 -13.22
C LEU A 112 16.84 -15.17 -12.67
N LYS A 113 17.59 -14.50 -13.55
CA LYS A 113 18.91 -13.96 -13.26
C LYS A 113 19.18 -12.78 -14.18
N GLY A 114 20.06 -11.88 -13.78
CA GLY A 114 20.38 -10.67 -14.53
C GLY A 114 19.41 -9.53 -14.24
N VAL A 115 19.24 -8.63 -15.21
CA VAL A 115 18.27 -7.54 -15.16
C VAL A 115 16.93 -8.08 -15.62
N VAL A 116 15.92 -7.97 -14.76
CA VAL A 116 14.61 -8.60 -14.93
C VAL A 116 13.55 -7.52 -14.75
N ASP A 117 12.65 -7.41 -15.72
CA ASP A 117 11.49 -6.55 -15.61
C ASP A 117 10.45 -7.17 -14.66
N ASN A 118 9.73 -6.33 -13.91
CA ASN A 118 8.76 -6.82 -12.92
C ASN A 118 7.63 -7.66 -13.55
N THR A 119 7.32 -7.46 -14.84
CA THR A 119 6.32 -8.26 -15.56
C THR A 119 6.81 -9.68 -15.84
N GLU A 120 8.12 -9.89 -15.94
CA GLU A 120 8.71 -11.21 -16.17
C GLU A 120 8.58 -12.11 -14.95
N VAL A 121 8.53 -11.54 -13.73
CA VAL A 121 8.33 -12.31 -12.49
C VAL A 121 7.01 -13.07 -12.55
N ASN A 122 5.93 -12.42 -13.00
CA ASN A 122 4.64 -13.07 -13.18
C ASN A 122 4.71 -14.23 -14.19
N ARG A 123 5.33 -13.99 -15.35
CA ARG A 123 5.48 -15.01 -16.40
C ARG A 123 6.29 -16.21 -15.92
N TYR A 124 7.40 -15.96 -15.24
CA TYR A 124 8.23 -16.99 -14.62
C TYR A 124 7.46 -17.82 -13.60
N MET A 125 6.73 -17.17 -12.68
CA MET A 125 5.94 -17.89 -11.67
C MET A 125 4.88 -18.79 -12.31
N GLN A 126 4.24 -18.35 -13.39
CA GLN A 126 3.30 -19.18 -14.15
C GLN A 126 3.99 -20.40 -14.77
N ARG A 127 5.15 -20.22 -15.44
CA ARG A 127 5.91 -21.33 -16.01
C ARG A 127 6.34 -22.34 -14.95
N ILE A 128 6.86 -21.88 -13.81
CA ILE A 128 7.38 -22.76 -12.76
C ILE A 128 6.27 -23.48 -11.98
N LEU A 129 5.17 -22.79 -11.68
CA LEU A 129 4.11 -23.36 -10.84
C LEU A 129 3.02 -24.10 -11.64
N LEU A 130 2.72 -23.63 -12.85
CA LEU A 130 1.60 -24.11 -13.66
C LEU A 130 2.07 -24.85 -14.92
N GLY A 131 3.36 -24.76 -15.28
CA GLY A 131 3.92 -25.33 -16.50
C GLY A 131 3.69 -24.49 -17.76
N GLU A 132 2.96 -23.38 -17.67
CA GLU A 132 2.56 -22.55 -18.80
C GLU A 132 2.05 -21.17 -18.35
N GLU A 133 2.07 -20.19 -19.26
CA GLU A 133 1.57 -18.83 -19.01
C GLU A 133 0.07 -18.74 -19.28
N LYS A 134 -0.76 -18.96 -18.24
CA LYS A 134 -2.23 -19.06 -18.38
C LYS A 134 -3.02 -17.88 -17.85
N LEU A 135 -2.46 -17.01 -17.01
CA LEU A 135 -3.25 -16.01 -16.26
C LEU A 135 -3.97 -15.00 -17.16
N ASN A 136 -3.35 -14.60 -18.26
CA ASN A 136 -4.00 -13.72 -19.25
C ASN A 136 -5.20 -14.41 -19.90
N THR A 137 -5.03 -15.66 -20.32
CA THR A 137 -6.12 -16.47 -20.89
C THR A 137 -7.23 -16.68 -19.87
N LEU A 138 -6.87 -17.08 -18.65
CA LEU A 138 -7.80 -17.34 -17.56
C LEU A 138 -8.59 -16.08 -17.18
N THR A 139 -7.98 -14.90 -17.26
CA THR A 139 -8.68 -13.63 -17.03
C THR A 139 -9.80 -13.43 -18.05
N GLY A 140 -9.55 -13.70 -19.33
CA GLY A 140 -10.58 -13.64 -20.38
C GLY A 140 -11.64 -14.74 -20.29
N GLU A 141 -11.29 -15.92 -19.77
CA GLU A 141 -12.23 -17.03 -19.56
C GLU A 141 -13.14 -16.79 -18.35
N LEU A 142 -12.59 -16.22 -17.27
CA LEU A 142 -13.32 -16.01 -16.03
C LEU A 142 -14.14 -14.72 -16.06
N PHE A 143 -13.60 -13.66 -16.64
CA PHE A 143 -14.18 -12.32 -16.55
C PHE A 143 -14.60 -11.76 -17.89
N VAL A 144 -15.69 -10.98 -17.84
CA VAL A 144 -16.13 -10.13 -18.94
C VAL A 144 -16.35 -8.71 -18.42
N GLU A 145 -16.17 -7.72 -19.30
CA GLU A 145 -16.51 -6.33 -19.00
C GLU A 145 -18.03 -6.23 -18.87
N GLY A 146 -18.50 -5.87 -17.68
CA GLY A 146 -19.89 -6.04 -17.30
C GLY A 146 -20.83 -5.06 -18.00
N GLN A 147 -20.40 -3.81 -18.26
CA GLN A 147 -21.26 -2.83 -18.92
C GLN A 147 -21.66 -3.31 -20.31
N SER A 148 -20.67 -3.62 -21.15
CA SER A 148 -20.88 -4.13 -22.50
C SER A 148 -21.67 -5.44 -22.50
N ALA A 149 -21.39 -6.34 -21.55
CA ALA A 149 -22.07 -7.64 -21.46
C ALA A 149 -23.57 -7.51 -21.12
N PHE A 150 -23.94 -6.61 -20.21
CA PHE A 150 -25.34 -6.38 -19.85
C PHE A 150 -26.08 -5.54 -20.88
N GLU A 151 -25.46 -4.50 -21.44
CA GLU A 151 -26.04 -3.67 -22.49
C GLU A 151 -26.31 -4.51 -23.77
N ALA A 152 -25.44 -5.47 -24.10
CA ALA A 152 -25.68 -6.43 -25.19
C ALA A 152 -26.92 -7.31 -24.95
N LYS A 153 -27.33 -7.50 -23.69
CA LYS A 153 -28.60 -8.14 -23.33
C LYS A 153 -29.79 -7.18 -23.25
N GLY A 154 -29.60 -5.90 -23.57
CA GLY A 154 -30.64 -4.87 -23.50
C GLY A 154 -30.97 -4.42 -22.08
N ALA A 155 -30.06 -4.62 -21.13
CA ALA A 155 -30.20 -4.12 -19.76
C ALA A 155 -29.63 -2.69 -19.64
N THR A 156 -30.16 -1.92 -18.70
CA THR A 156 -29.61 -0.61 -18.31
C THR A 156 -28.62 -0.80 -17.17
N VAL A 157 -27.46 -0.18 -17.26
CA VAL A 157 -26.38 -0.29 -16.27
C VAL A 157 -26.10 1.08 -15.65
N ASN A 158 -26.15 1.16 -14.32
CA ASN A 158 -25.86 2.38 -13.56
C ASN A 158 -24.77 2.11 -12.53
N ILE A 159 -23.60 2.72 -12.72
CA ILE A 159 -22.49 2.65 -11.76
C ILE A 159 -22.70 3.75 -10.72
N ILE A 160 -22.66 3.39 -9.44
CA ILE A 160 -22.87 4.30 -8.33
C ILE A 160 -21.65 4.28 -7.42
N ILE A 161 -21.07 5.46 -7.20
CA ILE A 161 -19.97 5.69 -6.29
C ILE A 161 -20.50 6.56 -5.15
N PRO A 162 -20.65 6.01 -3.93
CA PRO A 162 -21.11 6.78 -2.78
C PRO A 162 -20.14 7.91 -2.42
N LYS A 163 -20.64 8.92 -1.72
CA LYS A 163 -19.83 9.99 -1.12
C LYS A 163 -19.70 9.76 0.38
N VAL A 164 -18.52 10.04 0.93
CA VAL A 164 -18.24 10.03 2.38
C VAL A 164 -17.49 11.29 2.78
N GLN A 165 -17.61 11.69 4.05
CA GLN A 165 -16.88 12.83 4.58
C GLN A 165 -15.37 12.58 4.54
N ASP A 166 -14.58 13.58 4.12
CA ASP A 166 -13.12 13.51 4.18
C ASP A 166 -12.66 13.37 5.64
N PRO A 167 -11.91 12.30 6.00
CA PRO A 167 -11.38 12.12 7.33
C PRO A 167 -10.45 13.26 7.80
N LYS A 168 -9.91 14.05 6.85
CA LYS A 168 -9.02 15.18 7.11
C LYS A 168 -9.75 16.52 7.10
N ASP A 169 -10.98 16.57 6.56
CA ASP A 169 -11.75 17.81 6.41
C ASP A 169 -13.27 17.52 6.44
N ALA A 170 -13.87 17.73 7.62
CA ALA A 170 -15.30 17.51 7.85
C ALA A 170 -16.23 18.45 7.07
N THR A 171 -15.72 19.32 6.19
CA THR A 171 -16.52 20.16 5.29
C THR A 171 -16.54 19.66 3.84
N LYS A 172 -15.75 18.64 3.51
CA LYS A 172 -15.63 18.08 2.15
C LYS A 172 -16.12 16.64 2.04
N GLU A 173 -16.87 16.33 0.99
CA GLU A 173 -17.20 14.97 0.60
C GLU A 173 -16.23 14.44 -0.46
N ILE A 174 -15.83 13.19 -0.32
CA ILE A 174 -14.94 12.45 -1.22
C ILE A 174 -15.64 11.19 -1.73
N ASP A 175 -15.19 10.68 -2.86
CA ASP A 175 -15.70 9.42 -3.42
C ASP A 175 -15.28 8.21 -2.58
N ASP A 176 -16.25 7.40 -2.19
CA ASP A 176 -16.05 6.12 -1.54
C ASP A 176 -16.01 5.00 -2.59
N VAL A 177 -14.97 5.04 -3.41
CA VAL A 177 -14.75 4.09 -4.50
C VAL A 177 -14.76 2.65 -3.99
N LYS A 178 -14.36 2.40 -2.74
CA LYS A 178 -14.31 1.06 -2.13
C LYS A 178 -15.69 0.44 -1.93
N ASN A 179 -16.72 1.28 -1.77
CA ASN A 179 -18.11 0.86 -1.60
C ASN A 179 -18.95 1.13 -2.86
N ALA A 180 -18.31 1.29 -4.01
CA ALA A 180 -18.99 1.42 -5.30
C ALA A 180 -19.81 0.16 -5.60
N TYR A 181 -20.96 0.35 -6.26
CA TYR A 181 -21.82 -0.74 -6.70
C TYR A 181 -22.48 -0.40 -8.04
N VAL A 182 -22.96 -1.43 -8.73
CA VAL A 182 -23.67 -1.29 -10.01
C VAL A 182 -25.11 -1.75 -9.83
N ILE A 183 -26.06 -0.99 -10.37
CA ILE A 183 -27.44 -1.43 -10.54
C ILE A 183 -27.66 -1.74 -12.02
N VAL A 184 -28.03 -2.98 -12.30
CA VAL A 184 -28.42 -3.47 -13.61
C VAL A 184 -29.91 -3.74 -13.60
N THR A 185 -30.64 -3.17 -14.54
CA THR A 185 -32.10 -3.37 -14.66
C THR A 185 -32.49 -3.87 -16.04
N LYS A 186 -33.39 -4.87 -16.07
CA LYS A 186 -34.03 -5.34 -17.30
C LYS A 186 -35.43 -5.85 -16.99
N GLY A 187 -36.46 -5.19 -17.54
CA GLY A 187 -37.84 -5.51 -17.19
C GLY A 187 -38.08 -5.34 -15.68
N SER A 188 -38.51 -6.41 -15.02
CA SER A 188 -38.70 -6.46 -13.56
C SER A 188 -37.45 -6.85 -12.77
N ASP A 189 -36.41 -7.37 -13.44
CA ASP A 189 -35.22 -7.84 -12.77
C ASP A 189 -34.30 -6.66 -12.40
N VAL A 190 -33.86 -6.67 -11.15
CA VAL A 190 -32.91 -5.72 -10.58
C VAL A 190 -31.75 -6.49 -9.97
N LEU A 191 -30.58 -6.35 -10.57
CA LEU A 191 -29.34 -6.94 -10.10
C LEU A 191 -28.41 -5.84 -9.60
N LYS A 192 -28.09 -5.89 -8.32
CA LYS A 192 -27.13 -5.01 -7.67
C LYS A 192 -25.81 -5.74 -7.45
N LEU A 193 -24.74 -5.25 -8.06
CA LEU A 193 -23.40 -5.82 -7.96
C LEU A 193 -22.56 -4.98 -7.00
N TYR A 194 -22.06 -5.59 -5.94
CA TYR A 194 -21.18 -4.90 -4.98
C TYR A 194 -19.73 -5.00 -5.49
N LEU A 195 -19.18 -3.91 -6.03
CA LEU A 195 -17.84 -3.91 -6.62
C LEU A 195 -16.77 -4.09 -5.53
N TYR A 196 -15.62 -4.67 -5.91
CA TYR A 196 -14.54 -5.08 -4.99
C TYR A 196 -14.95 -6.09 -3.92
N THR A 197 -16.11 -6.71 -4.05
CA THR A 197 -16.59 -7.77 -3.16
C THR A 197 -16.91 -9.04 -3.95
N ASN A 198 -17.31 -10.07 -3.21
CA ASN A 198 -17.69 -11.37 -3.70
C ASN A 198 -19.20 -11.62 -3.59
N LYS A 199 -20.04 -10.58 -3.71
CA LYS A 199 -21.49 -10.73 -3.58
C LYS A 199 -22.28 -9.84 -4.52
N TYR A 200 -23.47 -10.29 -4.88
CA TYR A 200 -24.49 -9.50 -5.56
C TYR A 200 -25.84 -9.66 -4.86
N GLU A 201 -26.80 -8.84 -5.26
CA GLU A 201 -28.18 -8.91 -4.81
C GLU A 201 -29.08 -8.96 -6.04
N LEU A 202 -29.86 -10.03 -6.18
CA LEU A 202 -30.81 -10.21 -7.29
C LEU A 202 -32.22 -10.16 -6.71
N ASN A 203 -33.01 -9.17 -7.13
CA ASN A 203 -34.39 -8.97 -6.70
C ASN A 203 -34.53 -9.00 -5.15
N GLY A 204 -33.58 -8.41 -4.44
CA GLY A 204 -33.53 -8.34 -2.97
C GLY A 204 -32.82 -9.51 -2.28
N ASN A 205 -32.47 -10.58 -2.99
CA ASN A 205 -31.76 -11.73 -2.42
C ASN A 205 -30.25 -11.60 -2.59
N ILE A 206 -29.52 -11.54 -1.48
CA ILE A 206 -28.05 -11.48 -1.49
C ILE A 206 -27.47 -12.88 -1.72
N VAL A 207 -26.52 -12.96 -2.65
CA VAL A 207 -25.81 -14.19 -3.00
C VAL A 207 -24.30 -13.91 -3.02
N GLU A 208 -23.54 -14.75 -2.33
CA GLU A 208 -22.08 -14.75 -2.38
C GLU A 208 -21.58 -15.65 -3.53
N ILE A 209 -20.45 -15.28 -4.11
CA ILE A 209 -19.79 -15.98 -5.21
C ILE A 209 -18.34 -16.31 -4.83
N GLU A 210 -17.80 -17.36 -5.43
CA GLU A 210 -16.38 -17.74 -5.28
C GLU A 210 -15.48 -16.96 -6.25
N SER A 211 -15.72 -15.66 -6.36
CA SER A 211 -14.96 -14.74 -7.20
C SER A 211 -15.10 -13.31 -6.69
N VAL A 212 -14.36 -12.38 -7.27
CA VAL A 212 -14.48 -10.94 -7.01
C VAL A 212 -15.05 -10.22 -8.23
N MET A 213 -15.51 -8.98 -8.05
CA MET A 213 -15.94 -8.10 -9.14
C MET A 213 -15.11 -6.82 -9.14
N PRO A 214 -13.94 -6.78 -9.80
CA PRO A 214 -13.06 -5.63 -9.74
C PRO A 214 -13.60 -4.46 -10.57
N PHE A 215 -13.32 -3.25 -10.09
CA PHE A 215 -13.56 -2.00 -10.81
C PHE A 215 -12.22 -1.33 -11.09
N VAL A 216 -11.89 -1.12 -12.36
CA VAL A 216 -10.57 -0.62 -12.79
C VAL A 216 -10.77 0.38 -13.91
N SER A 217 -10.21 1.58 -13.73
CA SER A 217 -10.25 2.66 -14.74
C SER A 217 -11.65 2.95 -15.30
N GLY A 218 -12.67 2.97 -14.42
CA GLY A 218 -14.06 3.26 -14.79
C GLY A 218 -14.84 2.09 -15.37
N LYS A 219 -14.24 0.90 -15.50
CA LYS A 219 -14.89 -0.32 -15.98
C LYS A 219 -15.01 -1.35 -14.87
N PHE A 220 -16.09 -2.11 -14.85
CA PHE A 220 -16.24 -3.22 -13.92
C PHE A 220 -16.18 -4.55 -14.67
N TYR A 221 -15.60 -5.55 -14.04
CA TYR A 221 -15.49 -6.89 -14.59
C TYR A 221 -16.21 -7.87 -13.68
N ILE A 222 -16.92 -8.81 -14.28
CA ILE A 222 -17.72 -9.80 -13.56
C ILE A 222 -17.45 -11.20 -14.09
N PRO A 223 -17.64 -12.22 -13.25
CA PRO A 223 -17.70 -13.59 -13.72
C PRO A 223 -18.77 -13.77 -14.81
N ASN A 224 -18.43 -14.51 -15.86
CA ASN A 224 -19.34 -14.76 -16.99
C ASN A 224 -20.73 -15.25 -16.55
N LYS A 225 -20.80 -16.12 -15.52
CA LYS A 225 -22.04 -16.67 -14.96
C LYS A 225 -23.04 -15.61 -14.44
N ILE A 226 -22.56 -14.42 -14.06
CA ILE A 226 -23.42 -13.34 -13.54
C ILE A 226 -24.22 -12.67 -14.66
N VAL A 227 -23.66 -12.60 -15.87
CA VAL A 227 -24.35 -12.02 -17.03
C VAL A 227 -25.64 -12.78 -17.35
N ASP A 228 -25.68 -14.08 -17.06
CA ASP A 228 -26.81 -14.96 -17.31
C ASP A 228 -27.95 -14.86 -16.29
N LEU A 229 -27.76 -14.09 -15.22
CA LEU A 229 -28.80 -13.89 -14.21
C LEU A 229 -29.91 -12.94 -14.68
N ILE A 230 -29.59 -12.04 -15.62
CA ILE A 230 -30.55 -11.09 -16.20
C ILE A 230 -31.05 -11.66 -17.53
N LYS A 231 -32.37 -11.91 -17.63
CA LYS A 231 -33.01 -12.54 -18.80
C LYS A 231 -33.58 -11.54 -19.78
#